data_AF-A0A957P0V1-F1
#
_entry.id   AF-A0A957P0V1-F1
#
_cell.length_a   1.000
_cell.length_b   1.000
_cell.length_c   1.000
_cell.angle_alpha   90.00
_cell.angle_beta   90.00
_cell.angle_gamma   90.00
#
_symmetry.space_group_name_H-M   'P 1'
#
loop_
_entity.id
_entity.type
_entity.pdbx_description
1 polymer ?
#
loop_
_entity_poly.entity_id
_entity_poly.type
_entity_poly.pdbx_seq_one_letter_code
_entity_poly.pdbx_strand_id
1 'polypeptide(L)'
;MMRFSLLRLGDAHYQLVWHSHHLLLDGWSMPILLKELFALYQDAQATLPPPHPYQEYITWLQRQDMAQVEQFWRKQLAGFTTPTSLALDNR
;
A
#
# COMPACT_ATOMS: atom_id res chain seq x y z
N MET A 1 7.04 -6.58 -8.36
CA MET A 1 5.90 -6.94 -9.23
C MET A 1 5.06 -5.71 -9.49
N MET A 2 5.26 -5.09 -10.65
CA MET A 2 4.44 -3.98 -11.12
C MET A 2 4.43 -4.01 -12.64
N ARG A 3 3.28 -3.76 -13.26
CA ARG A 3 3.11 -3.75 -14.71
C ARG A 3 2.25 -2.56 -15.10
N PHE A 4 2.64 -1.90 -16.18
CA PHE A 4 1.90 -0.80 -16.79
C PHE A 4 1.55 -1.19 -18.22
N SER A 5 0.37 -0.82 -18.66
CA SER A 5 -0.07 -0.97 -20.05
C SER A 5 -0.84 0.27 -20.46
N LEU A 6 -0.31 1.01 -21.42
CA LEU A 6 -0.96 2.19 -21.97
C LEU A 6 -1.64 1.82 -23.28
N LEU A 7 -2.97 1.84 -23.29
CA LEU A 7 -3.78 1.53 -24.45
C LEU A 7 -4.23 2.85 -25.09
N ARG A 8 -3.97 3.01 -26.39
CA ARG A 8 -4.58 4.10 -27.18
C ARG A 8 -5.95 3.64 -27.66
N LEU A 9 -7.00 4.34 -27.24
CA LEU A 9 -8.39 4.02 -27.55
C LEU A 9 -8.96 4.90 -28.68
N GLY A 10 -8.24 5.95 -29.06
CA GLY A 10 -8.63 6.87 -30.13
C GLY A 10 -7.66 8.04 -30.23
N ASP A 11 -8.09 9.13 -30.85
CA ASP A 11 -7.32 10.37 -30.87
C ASP A 11 -7.44 11.06 -29.51
N ALA A 12 -6.28 11.34 -28.90
CA ALA A 12 -6.15 11.90 -27.55
C ALA A 12 -6.83 11.08 -26.42
N HIS A 13 -7.31 9.86 -26.68
CA HIS A 13 -7.94 9.01 -25.67
C HIS A 13 -7.05 7.82 -25.34
N TYR A 14 -6.64 7.74 -24.07
CA TYR A 14 -5.75 6.71 -23.57
C TYR A 14 -6.29 6.12 -22.27
N GLN A 15 -6.04 4.83 -22.08
CA GLN A 15 -6.30 4.13 -20.83
C GLN A 15 -4.98 3.56 -20.30
N LEU A 16 -4.59 4.00 -19.11
CA LEU A 16 -3.48 3.40 -18.37
C LEU A 16 -4.02 2.30 -17.46
N VAL A 17 -3.64 1.06 -17.74
CA VAL A 17 -3.85 -0.07 -16.84
C VAL A 17 -2.58 -0.25 -16.01
N TRP A 18 -2.72 -0.07 -14.71
CA TRP A 18 -1.65 -0.27 -13.75
C TRP A 18 -2.02 -1.41 -12.80
N HIS A 19 -1.16 -2.42 -12.75
CA HIS A 19 -1.25 -3.52 -11.80
C HIS A 19 0.00 -3.56 -10.92
N SER A 20 -0.21 -3.66 -9.61
CA SER A 20 0.86 -3.83 -8.61
C SER A 20 0.48 -4.90 -7.61
N HIS A 21 1.48 -5.65 -7.14
CA HIS A 21 1.27 -6.59 -6.05
C HIS A 21 1.11 -5.83 -4.71
N HIS A 22 0.07 -6.15 -3.93
CA HIS A 22 -0.27 -5.45 -2.67
C HIS A 22 0.82 -5.52 -1.57
N LEU A 23 1.76 -6.47 -1.67
CA LEU A 23 2.94 -6.49 -0.79
C LEU A 23 3.88 -5.28 -0.98
N LEU A 24 3.76 -4.55 -2.10
CA LEU A 24 4.61 -3.39 -2.40
C LEU A 24 3.92 -2.06 -2.12
N LEU A 25 2.59 -2.03 -2.28
CA LEU A 25 1.77 -0.83 -2.19
C LEU A 25 0.46 -1.14 -1.49
N ASP A 26 0.08 -0.23 -0.62
CA ASP A 26 -1.19 -0.20 0.10
C ASP A 26 -2.01 1.04 -0.28
N GLY A 27 -3.18 1.18 0.34
CA GLY A 27 -4.07 2.32 0.08
C GLY A 27 -3.47 3.69 0.45
N TRP A 28 -2.38 3.74 1.22
CA TRP A 28 -1.76 4.98 1.68
C TRP A 28 -0.57 5.40 0.82
N SER A 29 0.27 4.44 0.43
CA SER A 29 1.45 4.63 -0.40
C SER A 29 1.09 4.93 -1.87
N MET A 30 -0.04 4.41 -2.36
CA MET A 30 -0.47 4.60 -3.75
C MET A 30 -0.69 6.08 -4.14
N PRO A 31 -1.43 6.91 -3.37
CA PRO A 31 -1.55 8.35 -3.67
C PRO A 31 -0.23 9.12 -3.62
N ILE A 32 0.70 8.74 -2.75
CA ILE A 32 2.03 9.37 -2.64
C ILE A 32 2.81 9.14 -3.93
N LEU A 33 2.86 7.88 -4.38
CA LEU A 33 3.53 7.50 -5.63
C LEU A 33 2.90 8.18 -6.85
N LEU A 34 1.56 8.26 -6.91
CA LEU A 34 0.86 8.96 -7.99
C LEU A 34 1.18 10.45 -8.04
N LYS A 35 1.28 11.10 -6.87
CA LYS A 35 1.64 12.53 -6.79
C LYS A 35 3.04 12.78 -7.35
N GLU A 36 4.00 11.97 -6.98
CA GLU A 36 5.38 12.05 -7.49
C GLU A 36 5.45 11.78 -8.99
N LEU A 37 4.74 10.74 -9.46
CA LEU A 37 4.64 10.42 -10.89
C LEU A 37 4.08 11.60 -11.68
N PHE A 38 3.00 12.23 -11.21
CA PHE A 38 2.40 13.37 -11.92
C PHE A 38 3.25 14.64 -11.86
N ALA A 39 4.02 14.86 -10.79
CA ALA A 39 4.98 15.95 -10.73
C ALA A 39 6.06 15.78 -11.82
N LEU A 40 6.65 14.58 -11.92
CA LEU A 40 7.65 14.27 -12.94
C LEU A 40 7.08 14.25 -14.37
N TYR A 41 5.80 13.86 -14.52
CA TYR A 41 5.13 13.88 -15.81
C TYR A 41 4.89 15.30 -16.33
N GLN A 42 4.62 16.26 -15.43
CA GLN A 42 4.43 17.67 -15.78
C GLN A 42 5.76 18.38 -16.04
N ASP A 43 6.78 18.09 -15.24
CA ASP A 43 8.12 18.63 -15.38
C ASP A 43 9.16 17.53 -15.08
N ALA A 44 9.86 17.09 -16.13
CA ALA A 44 10.89 16.07 -16.02
C ALA A 44 12.12 16.52 -15.19
N GLN A 45 12.25 17.82 -14.91
CA GLN A 45 13.29 18.39 -14.05
C GLN A 45 12.80 18.64 -12.61
N ALA A 46 11.56 18.27 -12.28
CA ALA A 46 11.04 18.43 -10.94
C ALA A 46 11.88 17.65 -9.92
N THR A 47 12.34 18.35 -8.89
CA THR A 47 13.07 17.73 -7.77
C THR A 47 12.09 17.12 -6.78
N LEU A 48 12.21 15.81 -6.56
CA LEU A 48 11.47 15.10 -5.52
C LEU A 48 12.31 15.00 -4.22
N PRO A 49 11.67 14.95 -3.05
CA PRO A 49 12.37 14.59 -1.82
C PRO A 49 12.99 13.18 -1.96
N PRO A 50 14.13 12.92 -1.32
CA PRO A 50 14.72 11.58 -1.34
C PRO A 50 13.75 10.58 -0.67
N PRO A 51 13.54 9.40 -1.27
CA PRO A 51 12.65 8.40 -0.68
C PRO A 51 13.27 7.84 0.61
N HIS A 52 12.43 7.61 1.62
CA HIS A 52 12.85 6.89 2.81
C HIS A 52 13.02 5.38 2.49
N PRO A 53 14.19 4.78 2.76
CA PRO A 53 14.41 3.37 2.47
C PRO A 53 13.50 2.47 3.33
N TYR A 54 12.70 1.62 2.67
CA TYR A 54 11.83 0.65 3.38
C TYR A 54 12.62 -0.31 4.28
N GLN A 55 13.91 -0.54 3.98
CA GLN A 55 14.81 -1.33 4.81
C GLN A 55 14.95 -0.78 6.23
N GLU A 56 14.84 0.53 6.43
CA GLU A 56 14.89 1.12 7.78
C GLU A 56 13.70 0.69 8.62
N TYR A 57 12.50 0.65 8.02
CA TYR A 57 11.31 0.09 8.66
C TYR A 57 11.50 -1.39 9.01
N ILE A 58 12.06 -2.19 8.09
CA ILE A 58 12.36 -3.61 8.37
C ILE A 58 13.36 -3.76 9.52
N THR A 59 14.41 -2.94 9.54
CA THR A 59 15.41 -2.94 10.61
C THR A 59 14.80 -2.56 11.95
N TRP A 60 13.89 -1.58 11.97
CA TRP A 60 13.12 -1.22 13.15
C TRP A 60 12.22 -2.39 13.58
N LEU A 61 11.50 -3.01 12.65
CA LEU A 61 10.56 -4.10 12.93
C LEU A 61 11.25 -5.32 13.57
N GLN A 62 12.47 -5.65 13.12
CA GLN A 62 13.28 -6.74 13.67
C GLN A 62 13.74 -6.51 15.11
N ARG A 63 13.74 -5.26 15.59
CA ARG A 63 14.14 -4.90 16.97
C ARG A 63 12.98 -4.94 17.96
N GLN A 64 11.74 -5.16 17.50
CA GLN A 64 10.57 -5.16 18.38
C GLN A 64 10.52 -6.45 19.21
N ASP A 65 10.10 -6.33 20.47
CA ASP A 65 9.88 -7.49 21.34
C ASP A 65 8.56 -8.19 20.94
N MET A 66 8.68 -9.26 20.18
CA MET A 66 7.52 -10.02 19.70
C MET A 66 6.72 -10.66 20.84
N ALA A 67 7.35 -11.01 21.97
CA ALA A 67 6.64 -11.57 23.11
C ALA A 67 5.76 -10.51 23.77
N GLN A 68 6.27 -9.27 23.91
CA GLN A 68 5.47 -8.15 24.40
C GLN A 68 4.32 -7.80 23.45
N VAL A 69 4.58 -7.77 22.14
CA VAL A 69 3.54 -7.51 21.12
C VAL A 69 2.45 -8.58 21.17
N GLU A 70 2.83 -9.86 21.26
CA GLU A 70 1.86 -10.96 21.39
C GLU A 70 1.03 -10.82 22.68
N GLN A 71 1.68 -10.55 23.81
CA GLN A 71 0.99 -10.37 25.09
C GLN A 71 -0.03 -9.22 25.03
N PHE A 72 0.34 -8.10 24.40
CA PHE A 72 -0.54 -6.97 24.18
C PHE A 72 -1.80 -7.39 23.41
N TRP A 73 -1.64 -8.05 22.25
CA TRP A 73 -2.79 -8.45 21.43
C TRP A 73 -3.64 -9.54 22.09
N ARG A 74 -3.02 -10.49 22.80
CA ARG A 74 -3.77 -11.48 23.60
C ARG A 74 -4.67 -10.83 24.63
N LYS A 75 -4.14 -9.83 25.35
CA LYS A 75 -4.93 -9.07 26.32
C LYS A 75 -6.04 -8.27 25.62
N GLN A 76 -5.73 -7.64 24.50
CA GLN A 76 -6.67 -6.76 23.82
C GLN A 76 -7.81 -7.50 23.10
N LEU A 77 -7.55 -8.75 22.67
CA LEU A 77 -8.53 -9.63 22.04
C LEU A 77 -9.17 -10.61 23.03
N ALA A 78 -8.89 -10.49 24.33
CA ALA A 78 -9.48 -11.36 25.35
C ALA A 78 -11.01 -11.26 25.32
N GLY A 79 -11.69 -12.40 25.22
CA GLY A 79 -13.15 -12.47 25.14
C GLY A 79 -13.74 -12.23 23.75
N PHE A 80 -12.92 -11.92 22.74
CA PHE A 80 -13.38 -11.91 21.34
C PHE A 80 -13.54 -13.34 20.83
N THR A 81 -14.78 -13.74 20.52
CA THR A 81 -15.10 -15.12 20.12
C THR A 81 -15.61 -15.23 18.69
N THR A 82 -16.29 -14.19 18.20
CA THR A 82 -16.89 -14.18 16.86
C THR A 82 -16.87 -12.78 16.27
N PRO A 83 -16.56 -12.63 14.98
CA PRO A 83 -16.74 -11.37 14.28
C PRO A 83 -18.23 -11.04 14.15
N THR A 84 -18.54 -9.77 13.90
CA THR A 84 -19.91 -9.35 13.58
C THR A 84 -20.39 -10.09 12.33
N SER A 85 -21.45 -10.89 12.47
CA SER A 85 -22.07 -11.55 11.33
C SER A 85 -22.65 -10.52 10.38
N LEU A 86 -22.34 -10.66 9.10
CA LEU A 86 -22.95 -9.88 8.02
C LEU A 86 -24.12 -10.66 7.46
N ALA A 87 -25.11 -9.95 6.90
CA ALA A 87 -26.35 -10.54 6.38
C ALA A 87 -26.14 -11.60 5.27
N LEU A 88 -24.94 -11.70 4.70
CA LEU A 88 -24.56 -12.67 3.68
C LEU A 88 -24.04 -13.99 4.26
N ASP A 89 -23.71 -14.05 5.55
CA ASP A 89 -23.12 -15.23 6.20
C ASP A 89 -24.16 -16.34 6.51
N ASN A 90 -25.45 -16.04 6.32
CA ASN A 90 -26.58 -16.94 6.57
C ASN A 90 -27.27 -17.45 5.27
N ARG A 91 -26.58 -17.46 4.13
CA ARG A 91 -27.09 -18.04 2.87
C ARG A 91 -26.45 -19.39 2.55
#